data_AF-A0A5S3YPY0-F1
#
_entry.id   AF-A0A5S3YPY0-F1
#
_cell.length_a   1.000
_cell.length_b   1.000
_cell.length_c   1.000
_cell.angle_alpha   90.00
_cell.angle_beta   90.00
_cell.angle_gamma   90.00
#
_symmetry.space_group_name_H-M   'P 1'
#
loop_
_entity.id
_entity.type
_entity.pdbx_description
1 polymer ?
#
loop_
_entity_poly.entity_id
_entity_poly.type
_entity_poly.pdbx_seq_one_letter_code
_entity_poly.pdbx_strand_id
1 'polypeptide(L)'
;GWMREIMCLHICPYSRFQSAMFDKDTFTVSYDEKRGESRGPRSRKQDPKELELGDCIDCNLCVQVCPTGIDIRNGLQYECINCGACIDACDGVMEKMNYAPGLISYTTERNLETSSEQTKVVRSKL
;
A
#
# COMPACT_ATOMS: atom_id res chain seq x y z
N GLY A 1 -0.95 -14.95 -21.39
CA GLY A 1 -1.25 -16.24 -22.01
C GLY A 1 -1.81 -17.14 -20.95
N TRP A 2 -3.03 -17.64 -21.13
CA TRP A 2 -3.83 -18.34 -20.11
C TRP A 2 -3.05 -19.44 -19.36
N MET A 3 -2.25 -20.24 -20.07
CA MET A 3 -1.42 -21.29 -19.44
C MET A 3 -0.32 -20.75 -18.52
N ARG A 4 0.25 -19.58 -18.85
CA ARG A 4 1.29 -18.94 -18.03
C ARG A 4 0.71 -18.42 -16.71
N GLU A 5 -0.50 -17.88 -16.77
CA GLU A 5 -1.21 -17.34 -15.60
C GLU A 5 -1.58 -18.45 -14.62
N ILE A 6 -2.17 -19.56 -15.10
CA ILE A 6 -2.46 -20.73 -14.25
C ILE A 6 -1.17 -21.31 -13.64
N MET A 7 -0.10 -21.41 -14.43
CA MET A 7 1.17 -21.90 -13.92
C MET A 7 1.70 -21.00 -12.80
N CYS A 8 1.72 -19.68 -13.00
CA CYS A 8 2.24 -18.74 -12.00
C CYS A 8 1.37 -18.67 -10.73
N LEU A 9 0.05 -18.68 -10.86
CA LEU A 9 -0.87 -18.51 -9.73
C LEU A 9 -1.09 -19.80 -8.94
N HIS A 10 -1.20 -20.94 -9.63
CA HIS A 10 -1.68 -22.18 -9.00
C HIS A 10 -0.64 -23.30 -8.93
N ILE A 11 0.33 -23.33 -9.84
CA ILE A 11 1.31 -24.44 -9.93
C ILE A 11 2.67 -24.03 -9.36
N CYS A 12 3.06 -22.76 -9.55
CA CYS A 12 4.36 -22.27 -9.15
C CYS A 12 4.44 -22.23 -7.62
N PRO A 13 5.34 -23.02 -7.00
CA PRO A 13 5.48 -23.02 -5.55
C PRO A 13 5.87 -21.63 -5.01
N TYR A 14 6.59 -20.84 -5.82
CA TYR A 14 7.06 -19.51 -5.45
C TYR A 14 5.92 -18.56 -5.05
N SER A 15 4.77 -18.60 -5.72
CA SER A 15 3.65 -17.68 -5.40
C SER A 15 3.04 -17.91 -4.03
N ARG A 16 3.18 -19.12 -3.47
CA ARG A 16 2.75 -19.47 -2.11
C ARG A 16 3.86 -19.36 -1.08
N PHE A 17 5.12 -19.61 -1.47
CA PHE A 17 6.26 -19.46 -0.57
C PHE A 17 6.66 -18.01 -0.36
N GLN A 18 6.41 -17.11 -1.31
CA GLN A 18 6.74 -15.69 -1.17
C GLN A 18 6.11 -15.05 0.07
N SER A 19 4.85 -15.37 0.41
CA SER A 19 4.21 -14.86 1.63
C SER A 19 4.84 -15.40 2.92
N ALA A 20 5.47 -16.57 2.88
CA ALA A 20 6.21 -17.13 4.02
C ALA A 20 7.63 -16.55 4.14
N MET A 21 8.16 -15.95 3.07
CA MET A 21 9.45 -15.25 3.06
C MET A 21 9.35 -13.79 3.51
N PHE A 22 8.14 -13.24 3.56
CA PHE A 22 7.92 -11.89 4.09
C PHE A 22 7.97 -11.90 5.61
N ASP A 23 8.87 -11.10 6.15
CA ASP A 23 8.93 -10.76 7.56
C ASP A 23 8.49 -9.30 7.78
N LYS A 24 8.37 -8.89 9.04
CA LYS A 24 7.95 -7.54 9.42
C LYS A 24 8.91 -6.43 8.97
N ASP A 25 10.12 -6.81 8.56
CA ASP A 25 11.19 -5.92 8.12
C ASP A 25 11.34 -5.90 6.59
N THR A 26 10.50 -6.65 5.88
CA THR A 26 10.51 -6.68 4.43
C THR A 26 9.83 -5.44 3.88
N PHE A 27 10.53 -4.72 3.00
CA PHE A 27 9.97 -3.56 2.33
C PHE A 27 8.93 -4.01 1.30
N THR A 28 7.69 -3.60 1.52
CA THR A 28 6.56 -3.86 0.63
C THR A 28 5.79 -2.57 0.39
N VAL A 29 5.00 -2.53 -0.68
CA VAL A 29 4.04 -1.46 -0.86
C VAL A 29 2.94 -1.67 0.16
N SER A 30 2.74 -0.71 1.06
CA SER A 30 1.77 -0.80 2.15
C SER A 30 1.00 0.51 2.33
N TYR A 31 -0.23 0.39 2.82
CA TYR A 31 -1.11 1.49 3.17
C TYR A 31 -0.98 1.82 4.67
N ASP A 32 -0.90 3.11 5.01
CA ASP A 32 -0.89 3.56 6.40
C ASP A 32 -2.31 3.63 6.97
N GLU A 33 -2.73 2.55 7.62
CA GLU A 33 -4.07 2.44 8.24
C GLU A 33 -4.28 3.48 9.36
N LYS A 34 -3.26 3.78 10.17
CA LYS A 34 -3.40 4.72 11.29
C LYS A 34 -3.72 6.13 10.83
N ARG A 35 -3.13 6.50 9.69
CA ARG A 35 -3.31 7.81 9.07
C ARG A 35 -4.54 7.87 8.16
N GLY A 36 -4.83 6.78 7.47
CA GLY A 36 -5.87 6.75 6.45
C GLY A 36 -7.26 6.34 6.92
N GLU A 37 -7.38 5.58 8.02
CA GLU A 37 -8.64 4.95 8.43
C GLU A 37 -9.59 5.91 9.17
N SER A 38 -10.88 5.53 9.23
CA SER A 38 -12.03 6.45 9.16
C SER A 38 -12.10 7.16 7.80
N ARG A 39 -12.00 6.37 6.73
CA ARG A 39 -12.06 6.87 5.35
C ARG A 39 -13.47 7.31 4.97
N GLY A 40 -13.57 8.33 4.14
CA GLY A 40 -14.86 8.79 3.64
C GLY A 40 -14.76 9.87 2.57
N PRO A 41 -15.75 9.96 1.67
CA PRO A 41 -15.79 11.01 0.68
C PRO A 41 -16.00 12.37 1.36
N ARG A 42 -15.18 13.35 1.01
CA ARG A 42 -15.31 14.73 1.50
C ARG A 42 -14.92 15.75 0.46
N SER A 43 -15.38 16.98 0.64
CA SER A 43 -14.98 18.11 -0.20
C SER A 43 -13.57 18.58 0.17
N ARG A 44 -12.84 19.13 -0.81
CA ARG A 44 -11.52 19.76 -0.62
C ARG A 44 -11.50 20.88 0.42
N LYS A 45 -12.65 21.49 0.70
CA LYS A 45 -12.78 22.62 1.63
C LYS A 45 -13.06 22.21 3.07
N GLN A 46 -13.31 20.93 3.33
CA GLN A 46 -13.65 20.44 4.67
C GLN A 46 -12.42 19.88 5.34
N ASP A 47 -12.20 20.24 6.60
CA ASP A 47 -11.09 19.71 7.37
C ASP A 47 -11.39 18.27 7.82
N PRO A 48 -10.48 17.31 7.57
CA PRO A 48 -10.65 15.90 7.93
C PRO A 48 -10.93 15.70 9.42
N LYS A 49 -10.24 16.50 10.25
CA LYS A 49 -10.30 16.44 11.71
C LYS A 49 -11.65 16.88 12.26
N GLU A 50 -12.36 17.77 11.56
CA GLU A 50 -13.70 18.21 11.96
C GLU A 50 -14.76 17.14 11.66
N LEU A 51 -14.47 16.26 10.71
CA LEU A 51 -15.36 15.18 10.28
C LEU A 51 -14.99 13.82 10.89
N GLU A 52 -13.97 13.78 11.76
CA GLU A 52 -13.41 12.54 12.33
C GLU A 52 -12.96 11.53 11.25
N LEU A 53 -12.53 12.04 10.09
CA LEU A 53 -12.10 11.23 8.95
C LEU A 53 -10.56 11.22 8.83
N GLY A 54 -10.00 10.08 8.42
CA GLY A 54 -8.58 9.92 8.09
C GLY A 54 -8.20 10.60 6.77
N ASP A 55 -6.94 10.46 6.36
CA ASP A 55 -6.41 11.10 5.14
C ASP A 55 -6.95 10.45 3.84
N CYS A 56 -7.43 9.20 3.90
CA CYS A 56 -7.98 8.50 2.75
C CYS A 56 -9.39 9.00 2.40
N ILE A 57 -9.56 9.51 1.18
CA ILE A 57 -10.84 10.05 0.69
C ILE A 57 -11.73 9.02 -0.02
N ASP A 58 -11.40 7.73 0.07
CA ASP A 58 -12.15 6.62 -0.53
C ASP A 58 -12.38 6.72 -2.07
N CYS A 59 -11.42 7.29 -2.81
CA CYS A 59 -11.55 7.49 -4.26
C CYS A 59 -11.41 6.22 -5.13
N ASN A 60 -10.99 5.09 -4.54
CA ASN A 60 -10.73 3.81 -5.22
C ASN A 60 -9.69 3.83 -6.36
N LEU A 61 -8.97 4.93 -6.56
CA LEU A 61 -8.02 5.06 -7.67
C LEU A 61 -6.85 4.06 -7.56
N CYS A 62 -6.41 3.76 -6.34
CA CYS A 62 -5.38 2.75 -6.06
C CYS A 62 -5.76 1.34 -6.57
N VAL A 63 -7.05 1.00 -6.55
CA VAL A 63 -7.57 -0.29 -7.06
C VAL A 63 -7.62 -0.27 -8.59
N GLN A 64 -8.05 0.86 -9.17
CA GLN A 64 -8.19 1.01 -10.63
C GLN A 64 -6.85 0.95 -11.37
N VAL A 65 -5.79 1.50 -10.78
CA VAL A 65 -4.44 1.45 -11.38
C VAL A 65 -3.70 0.13 -11.11
N CYS A 66 -4.23 -0.70 -10.22
CA CYS A 66 -3.56 -1.93 -9.83
C CYS A 66 -3.64 -2.98 -10.96
N PRO A 67 -2.52 -3.46 -11.51
CA PRO A 67 -2.54 -4.43 -12.60
C PRO A 67 -3.12 -5.80 -12.18
N THR A 68 -3.12 -6.11 -10.88
CA THR A 68 -3.69 -7.33 -10.32
C THR A 68 -5.07 -7.13 -9.69
N GLY A 69 -5.61 -5.90 -9.70
CA GLY A 69 -6.95 -5.60 -9.22
C GLY A 69 -7.15 -5.72 -7.70
N ILE A 70 -6.06 -5.75 -6.92
CA ILE A 70 -6.15 -5.79 -5.46
C ILE A 70 -6.50 -4.43 -4.86
N ASP A 71 -7.08 -4.47 -3.67
CA ASP A 71 -7.31 -3.29 -2.85
C ASP A 71 -6.32 -3.26 -1.69
N ILE A 72 -5.27 -2.46 -1.88
CA ILE A 72 -4.16 -2.29 -0.92
C ILE A 72 -4.58 -1.82 0.47
N ARG A 73 -5.81 -1.31 0.62
CA ARG A 73 -6.38 -0.89 1.90
C ARG A 73 -6.83 -2.07 2.76
N ASN A 74 -6.94 -3.27 2.18
CA ASN A 74 -7.24 -4.51 2.91
C ASN A 74 -5.96 -5.19 3.43
N GLY A 75 -4.83 -4.50 3.40
CA GLY A 75 -3.53 -5.00 3.85
C GLY A 75 -2.76 -5.75 2.77
N LEU A 76 -1.79 -6.53 3.21
CA LEU A 76 -0.89 -7.26 2.33
C LEU A 76 -1.61 -8.45 1.67
N GLN A 77 -1.73 -8.41 0.34
CA GLN A 77 -2.33 -9.46 -0.47
C GLN A 77 -1.27 -10.18 -1.30
N TYR A 78 -1.42 -11.50 -1.51
CA TYR A 78 -0.43 -12.33 -2.20
C TYR A 78 -0.28 -11.98 -3.70
N GLU A 79 -1.29 -11.34 -4.28
CA GLU A 79 -1.28 -10.87 -5.67
C GLU A 79 -0.54 -9.53 -5.82
N CYS A 80 -0.13 -8.89 -4.72
CA CYS A 80 0.66 -7.67 -4.80
C CYS A 80 2.05 -7.96 -5.36
N ILE A 81 2.35 -7.40 -6.53
CA ILE A 81 3.66 -7.52 -7.17
C ILE A 81 4.62 -6.35 -6.84
N ASN A 82 4.28 -5.53 -5.83
CA ASN A 82 5.07 -4.37 -5.40
C ASN A 82 5.47 -3.41 -6.54
N CYS A 83 4.57 -3.18 -7.52
CA CYS A 83 4.86 -2.33 -8.69
C CYS A 83 4.84 -0.82 -8.41
N GLY A 84 4.23 -0.38 -7.29
CA GLY A 84 4.19 1.04 -6.89
C GLY A 84 3.16 1.91 -7.63
N ALA A 85 2.43 1.39 -8.63
CA ALA A 85 1.46 2.21 -9.37
C ALA A 85 0.36 2.85 -8.48
N CYS A 86 -0.05 2.17 -7.41
CA CYS A 86 -0.98 2.70 -6.44
C CYS A 86 -0.40 3.85 -5.58
N ILE A 87 0.92 3.92 -5.39
CA ILE A 87 1.60 5.02 -4.70
C ILE A 87 1.45 6.29 -5.53
N ASP A 88 1.89 6.26 -6.78
CA ASP A 88 1.87 7.42 -7.68
C ASP A 88 0.44 7.96 -7.86
N ALA A 89 -0.52 7.06 -8.04
CA ALA A 89 -1.92 7.43 -8.18
C ALA A 89 -2.50 8.05 -6.90
N CYS A 90 -2.14 7.51 -5.73
CA CYS A 90 -2.60 8.04 -4.45
C CYS A 90 -1.96 9.40 -4.15
N ASP A 91 -0.66 9.54 -4.35
CA ASP A 91 0.05 10.80 -4.12
C ASP A 91 -0.48 11.93 -5.02
N GLY A 92 -0.83 11.62 -6.28
CA GLY A 92 -1.49 12.59 -7.16
C GLY A 92 -2.89 13.02 -6.68
N VAL A 93 -3.60 12.18 -5.92
CA VAL A 93 -4.86 12.57 -5.25
C VAL A 93 -4.57 13.38 -3.99
N MET A 94 -3.59 12.98 -3.18
CA MET A 94 -3.20 13.69 -1.96
C MET A 94 -2.71 15.11 -2.27
N GLU A 95 -1.91 15.29 -3.32
CA GLU A 95 -1.49 16.60 -3.80
C GLU A 95 -2.68 17.48 -4.17
N LYS A 96 -3.67 16.92 -4.90
CA LYS A 96 -4.91 17.64 -5.21
C LYS A 96 -5.68 18.01 -3.95
N MET A 97 -5.72 17.14 -2.94
CA MET A 97 -6.38 17.44 -1.67
C MET A 97 -5.56 18.36 -0.75
N ASN A 98 -4.33 18.73 -1.15
CA ASN A 98 -3.38 19.49 -0.35
C ASN A 98 -3.01 18.76 0.97
N TYR A 99 -2.89 17.44 0.91
CA TYR A 99 -2.44 16.59 2.00
C TYR A 99 -1.00 16.13 1.78
N ALA A 100 -0.34 15.67 2.85
CA ALA A 100 1.00 15.11 2.74
C ALA A 100 0.99 13.86 1.83
N PRO A 101 2.03 13.61 1.02
CA PRO A 101 2.14 12.38 0.25
C PRO A 101 2.42 11.17 1.16
N GLY A 102 2.52 9.97 0.59
CA GLY A 102 2.96 8.76 1.28
C GLY A 102 1.87 8.10 2.14
N LEU A 103 0.60 8.28 1.80
CA LEU A 103 -0.49 7.50 2.42
C LEU A 103 -0.39 6.01 2.05
N ILE A 104 0.06 5.74 0.82
CA ILE A 104 0.57 4.44 0.39
C ILE A 104 2.06 4.66 0.12
N SER A 105 2.94 3.80 0.62
CA SER A 105 4.39 3.95 0.42
C SER A 105 5.13 2.62 0.47
N TYR A 106 6.38 2.61 0.00
CA TYR A 106 7.30 1.51 0.27
C TYR A 106 7.78 1.61 1.71
N THR A 107 7.25 0.73 2.55
CA THR A 107 7.57 0.70 3.97
C THR A 107 7.54 -0.73 4.46
N THR A 108 7.81 -0.92 5.75
CA THR A 108 7.77 -2.23 6.40
C THR A 108 6.60 -2.25 7.37
N GLU A 109 6.06 -3.43 7.66
CA GLU A 109 5.01 -3.59 8.67
C GLU A 109 5.47 -3.02 10.02
N ARG A 110 6.74 -3.24 10.38
CA ARG A 110 7.35 -2.68 11.60
C ARG A 110 7.28 -1.15 11.64
N ASN A 111 7.62 -0.48 10.54
CA ASN A 111 7.60 0.98 10.47
C ASN A 111 6.19 1.56 10.63
N LEU A 112 5.15 0.83 10.18
CA LEU A 112 3.75 1.21 10.34
C LEU A 112 3.23 0.94 11.76
N GLU A 113 3.62 -0.19 12.36
CA GLU A 113 3.22 -0.57 13.72
C GLU A 113 3.89 0.30 14.79
N THR A 114 5.19 0.57 14.67
CA THR A 114 6.00 1.18 15.73
C THR A 114 6.91 2.28 15.19
N SER A 115 6.68 3.53 15.63
CA SER A 115 7.50 4.67 15.22
C SER A 115 8.90 4.70 15.87
N SER A 116 9.11 3.94 16.97
CA SER A 116 10.36 3.93 17.75
C SER A 116 11.39 2.89 17.29
N GLU A 117 10.99 1.84 16.58
CA GLU A 117 11.88 0.77 16.09
C GLU A 117 11.78 0.66 14.57
N GLN A 118 12.41 1.61 13.87
CA GLN A 118 12.43 1.57 12.42
C GLN A 118 13.34 0.45 11.89
N THR A 119 12.92 -0.19 10.80
CA THR A 119 13.74 -1.19 10.10
C THR A 119 15.06 -0.57 9.64
N LYS A 120 16.19 -1.15 10.09
CA LYS A 120 17.53 -0.68 9.72
C LYS A 120 17.88 -1.19 8.32
N VAL A 121 17.90 -0.28 7.34
CA VAL A 121 18.36 -0.60 5.99
C VAL A 121 19.88 -0.74 5.98
N VAL A 122 20.38 -1.98 5.99
CA VAL A 122 21.82 -2.22 5.78
C VAL A 122 22.10 -2.16 4.28
N ARG A 123 22.38 -0.95 3.79
CA ARG A 123 22.87 -0.77 2.42
C ARG A 123 24.40 -0.87 2.44
N SER A 124 24.92 -2.08 2.25
CA SER A 124 26.37 -2.25 2.06
C SER A 124 26.78 -1.43 0.83
N LYS A 125 27.70 -0.48 1.03
CA LYS A 125 28.37 0.19 -0.08
C LYS A 125 29.33 -0.82 -0.69
N LEU A 126 28.85 -1.58 -1.66
CA LEU A 126 29.71 -2.22 -2.66
C LEU A 126 29.90 -1.23 -3.81
#